data_AF-A0A2S6U5P7-F1
#
_entry.id   AF-A0A2S6U5P7-F1
#
_cell.length_a   1.000
_cell.length_b   1.000
_cell.length_c   1.000
_cell.angle_alpha   90.00
_cell.angle_beta   90.00
_cell.angle_gamma   90.00
#
_symmetry.space_group_name_H-M   'P 1'
#
loop_
_entity.id
_entity.type
_entity.pdbx_description
1 polymer ?
#
loop_
_entity_poly.entity_id
_entity_poly.type
_entity_poly.pdbx_seq_one_letter_code
_entity_poly.pdbx_strand_id
1 'polypeptide(L)'
;MVISRVLNEVSERTIERTLFGKTYDAPFGIAPMGASAMFGFEADLNFARAARAAKIPYVMSGSALIPMEKILEANPDVWFQ
;
A
#
# COMPACT_ATOMS: atom_id res chain seq x y z
N MET A 1 -0.73 2.62 25.83
CA MET A 1 0.43 1.96 26.48
C MET A 1 0.50 0.54 25.94
N VAL A 2 1.66 0.10 25.47
CA VAL A 2 1.88 -1.31 25.07
C VAL A 2 2.43 -2.06 26.28
N ILE A 3 1.92 -3.27 26.55
CA ILE A 3 2.40 -4.14 27.63
C ILE A 3 3.16 -5.31 26.98
N SER A 4 4.46 -5.41 27.24
CA SER A 4 5.30 -6.48 26.72
C SER A 4 4.95 -7.82 27.38
N ARG A 5 4.75 -8.86 26.56
CA ARG A 5 4.65 -10.25 27.02
C ARG A 5 6.05 -10.86 26.93
N VAL A 6 6.59 -11.27 28.08
CA VAL A 6 7.94 -11.84 28.19
C VAL A 6 7.91 -13.37 28.04
N LEU A 7 9.04 -13.96 27.64
CA LEU A 7 9.23 -15.42 27.49
C LEU A 7 8.33 -16.10 26.43
N ASN A 8 7.85 -15.35 25.43
CA ASN A 8 7.19 -15.92 24.25
C ASN A 8 8.23 -16.29 23.18
N GLU A 9 8.01 -17.41 22.49
CA GLU A 9 8.72 -17.74 21.25
C GLU A 9 8.34 -16.71 20.19
N VAL A 10 9.35 -16.08 19.59
CA VAL A 10 9.18 -15.03 18.58
C VAL A 10 10.21 -15.17 17.46
N SER A 11 10.84 -16.33 17.25
CA SER A 11 11.82 -16.48 16.17
C SER A 11 11.14 -16.35 14.80
N GLU A 12 9.97 -16.96 14.64
CA GLU A 12 9.18 -17.00 13.40
C GLU A 12 8.05 -15.95 13.40
N ARG A 13 8.40 -14.67 13.26
CA ARG A 13 7.40 -13.59 13.17
C ARG A 13 6.98 -13.34 11.72
N THR A 14 5.69 -13.16 11.51
CA THR A 14 5.13 -12.57 10.29
C THR A 14 4.19 -11.42 10.63
N ILE A 15 4.27 -10.36 9.82
CA ILE A 15 3.30 -9.26 9.83
C ILE A 15 2.34 -9.33 8.63
N GLU A 16 2.40 -10.40 7.83
CA GLU A 16 1.49 -10.63 6.71
C GLU A 16 0.03 -10.63 7.16
N ARG A 17 -0.86 -10.02 6.38
CA ARG A 17 -2.30 -10.06 6.67
C ARG A 17 -3.11 -10.22 5.39
N THR A 18 -4.17 -11.01 5.48
CA THR A 18 -5.15 -11.16 4.42
C THR A 18 -6.26 -10.14 4.59
N LEU A 19 -6.54 -9.37 3.53
CA LEU A 19 -7.60 -8.38 3.50
C LEU A 19 -8.35 -8.49 2.17
N PHE A 20 -9.68 -8.63 2.25
CA PHE A 20 -10.57 -8.84 1.10
C PHE A 20 -10.12 -9.98 0.16
N GLY A 21 -9.63 -11.08 0.71
CA GLY A 21 -9.21 -12.27 -0.05
C GLY A 21 -7.81 -12.20 -0.65
N LYS A 22 -7.05 -11.12 -0.44
CA LYS A 22 -5.65 -10.99 -0.86
C LYS A 22 -4.72 -10.92 0.35
N THR A 23 -3.63 -11.68 0.32
CA THR A 23 -2.57 -11.61 1.35
C THR A 23 -1.54 -10.56 0.97
N TYR A 24 -1.24 -9.67 1.92
CA TYR A 24 -0.21 -8.64 1.83
C TYR A 24 0.93 -8.95 2.80
N ASP A 25 2.15 -8.53 2.46
CA ASP A 25 3.36 -8.79 3.25
C ASP A 25 3.41 -7.95 4.55
N ALA A 26 2.58 -6.91 4.65
CA ALA A 26 2.47 -6.08 5.85
C ALA A 26 1.05 -5.50 6.05
N PRO A 27 0.67 -5.13 7.28
CA PRO A 27 -0.68 -4.67 7.64
C PRO A 27 -0.82 -3.15 7.56
N PHE A 28 -0.11 -2.52 6.63
CA PHE A 28 -0.17 -1.09 6.36
C PHE A 28 0.05 -0.86 4.87
N GLY A 29 -0.33 0.32 4.37
CA GLY A 29 -0.23 0.65 2.95
C GLY A 29 -0.08 2.16 2.73
N ILE A 30 -0.10 2.56 1.46
CA ILE A 30 -0.07 3.96 1.06
C ILE A 30 -1.52 4.48 1.01
N ALA A 31 -1.80 5.51 1.81
CA ALA A 31 -3.09 6.18 1.88
C ALA A 31 -3.36 7.01 0.61
N PRO A 32 -4.64 7.34 0.30
CA PRO A 32 -4.96 8.17 -0.85
C PRO A 32 -4.46 9.60 -0.63
N MET A 33 -3.51 10.01 -1.45
CA MET A 33 -2.96 11.37 -1.47
C MET A 33 -3.49 12.09 -2.71
N GLY A 34 -4.09 13.26 -2.52
CA GLY A 34 -4.60 14.08 -3.62
C GLY A 34 -3.48 14.91 -4.26
N ALA A 35 -3.59 15.13 -5.58
CA ALA A 35 -2.64 15.94 -6.34
C ALA A 35 -1.16 15.56 -6.15
N SER A 36 -0.85 14.28 -5.94
CA SER A 36 0.49 13.79 -5.61
C SER A 36 1.55 14.21 -6.61
N ALA A 37 1.20 14.30 -7.90
CA ALA A 37 2.12 14.71 -8.95
C ALA A 37 2.70 16.14 -8.77
N MET A 38 2.08 16.98 -7.92
CA MET A 38 2.64 18.28 -7.52
C MET A 38 3.87 18.15 -6.63
N PHE A 39 4.00 17.03 -5.91
CA PHE A 39 5.07 16.78 -4.93
C PHE A 39 6.17 15.85 -5.47
N GLY A 40 5.97 15.27 -6.65
CA GLY A 40 6.96 14.45 -7.32
C GLY A 40 6.49 14.02 -8.72
N PHE A 41 7.42 13.94 -9.66
CA PHE A 41 7.12 13.48 -11.01
C PHE A 41 6.48 12.09 -10.99
N GLU A 42 5.28 11.97 -11.55
CA GLU A 42 4.49 10.73 -11.58
C GLU A 42 4.28 10.07 -10.20
N ALA A 43 4.13 10.87 -9.13
CA ALA A 43 4.07 10.34 -7.77
C ALA A 43 3.04 9.20 -7.57
N ASP A 44 1.83 9.30 -8.14
CA ASP A 44 0.82 8.24 -8.03
C ASP A 44 1.27 6.91 -8.68
N LEU A 45 1.98 6.98 -9.82
CA LEU A 45 2.56 5.78 -10.44
C LEU A 45 3.70 5.21 -9.61
N ASN A 46 4.52 6.07 -9.00
CA ASN A 46 5.60 5.63 -8.14
C ASN A 46 5.07 4.96 -6.88
N PHE A 47 3.97 5.46 -6.31
CA PHE A 47 3.26 4.80 -5.21
C PHE A 47 2.70 3.44 -5.64
N ALA A 48 2.05 3.36 -6.79
CA ALA A 48 1.52 2.10 -7.31
C ALA A 48 2.62 1.04 -7.51
N ARG A 49 3.73 1.41 -8.14
CA ARG A 49 4.90 0.54 -8.36
C ARG A 49 5.53 0.10 -7.04
N ALA A 50 5.74 1.04 -6.11
CA ALA A 50 6.34 0.76 -4.81
C ALA A 50 5.46 -0.16 -3.97
N ALA A 51 4.15 0.12 -3.91
CA ALA A 51 3.20 -0.71 -3.17
C ALA A 51 3.12 -2.13 -3.72
N ARG A 52 3.14 -2.29 -5.05
CA ARG A 52 3.18 -3.61 -5.70
C ARG A 52 4.46 -4.36 -5.38
N ALA A 53 5.61 -3.69 -5.48
CA ALA A 53 6.92 -4.31 -5.19
C ALA A 53 7.04 -4.73 -3.72
N ALA A 54 6.55 -3.91 -2.79
CA ALA A 54 6.51 -4.21 -1.36
C ALA A 54 5.33 -5.11 -0.95
N LYS A 55 4.42 -5.43 -1.89
CA LYS A 55 3.16 -6.16 -1.67
C LYS A 55 2.36 -5.63 -0.48
N ILE A 56 2.19 -4.32 -0.45
CA ILE A 56 1.35 -3.60 0.51
C ILE A 56 0.17 -2.96 -0.21
N PRO A 57 -0.96 -2.69 0.48
CA PRO A 57 -2.07 -1.96 -0.12
C PRO A 57 -1.66 -0.55 -0.58
N TYR A 58 -2.26 -0.10 -1.68
CA TYR A 58 -2.25 1.32 -2.07
C TYR A 58 -3.67 1.71 -2.45
N VAL A 59 -4.11 2.84 -1.89
CA VAL A 59 -5.39 3.45 -2.22
C VAL A 59 -5.11 4.69 -3.05
N MET A 60 -5.59 4.71 -4.29
CA MET A 60 -5.51 5.86 -5.18
C MET A 60 -6.62 6.86 -4.83
N SER A 61 -6.29 8.15 -4.89
CA SER A 61 -7.26 9.23 -4.70
C SER A 61 -8.05 9.49 -5.99
N GLY A 62 -9.35 9.79 -5.87
CA GLY A 62 -10.13 10.38 -6.97
C GLY A 62 -9.61 11.73 -7.48
N SER A 63 -8.69 12.37 -6.76
CA SER A 63 -8.00 13.61 -7.16
C SER A 63 -6.55 13.37 -7.66
N ALA A 64 -6.25 12.15 -8.10
CA ALA A 64 -4.99 11.85 -8.77
C ALA A 64 -4.85 12.66 -10.07
N LEU A 65 -3.60 13.02 -10.42
CA LEU A 65 -3.29 13.79 -11.64
C LEU A 65 -2.80 12.90 -12.78
N ILE A 66 -2.93 11.58 -12.63
CA ILE A 66 -2.56 10.57 -13.63
C ILE A 66 -3.81 9.74 -13.94
N PRO A 67 -4.06 9.39 -15.22
CA PRO A 67 -5.18 8.52 -15.58
C PRO A 67 -5.18 7.21 -14.78
N MET A 68 -6.36 6.82 -14.30
CA MET A 68 -6.55 5.60 -13.49
C MET A 68 -6.05 4.35 -14.21
N GLU A 69 -6.26 4.28 -15.53
CA GLU A 69 -5.86 3.15 -16.37
C GLU A 69 -4.36 2.91 -16.30
N LYS A 70 -3.55 3.98 -16.34
CA LYS A 70 -2.09 3.89 -16.20
C LYS A 70 -1.66 3.42 -14.80
N ILE A 71 -2.39 3.83 -13.77
CA ILE A 71 -2.13 3.40 -12.39
C ILE A 71 -2.45 1.91 -12.23
N LEU A 72 -3.56 1.44 -12.80
CA LEU A 72 -3.96 0.04 -12.80
C LEU A 72 -3.02 -0.85 -13.61
N GLU A 73 -2.46 -0.36 -14.73
CA GLU A 73 -1.40 -1.05 -15.47
C GLU A 73 -0.16 -1.29 -14.59
N ALA A 74 0.21 -0.33 -13.75
CA ALA A 74 1.34 -0.45 -12.83
C ALA A 74 1.02 -1.37 -11.64
N ASN A 75 -0.18 -1.25 -11.08
CA ASN A 75 -0.66 -2.06 -9.97
C ASN A 75 -2.17 -2.37 -10.10
N PRO A 76 -2.56 -3.59 -10.55
CA PRO A 76 -3.96 -3.95 -10.71
C PRO A 76 -4.69 -4.19 -9.38
N ASP A 77 -3.96 -4.26 -8.27
CA ASP A 77 -4.50 -4.48 -6.92
C ASP A 77 -4.83 -3.18 -6.17
N VAL A 78 -4.68 -2.03 -6.85
CA VAL A 78 -4.99 -0.70 -6.29
C VAL A 78 -6.44 -0.62 -5.86
N TRP A 79 -6.68 0.00 -4.71
CA TRP A 79 -8.01 0.37 -4.27
C TRP A 79 -8.31 1.82 -4.62
N PHE A 80 -9.59 2.16 -4.68
CA PHE A 80 -10.05 3.49 -5.02
C PHE A 80 -10.78 4.11 -3.82
N GLN A 81 -10.53 5.40 -3.59
CA GLN A 81 -11.20 6.23 -2.57
C GLN A 81 -12.15 7.23 -3.21
#